data_AF-A0A930FN73-F1
#
_entry.id   AF-A0A930FN73-F1
#
_cell.length_a   1.000
_cell.length_b   1.000
_cell.length_c   1.000
_cell.angle_alpha   90.00
_cell.angle_beta   90.00
_cell.angle_gamma   90.00
#
_symmetry.space_group_name_H-M   'P 1'
#
loop_
_entity.id
_entity.type
_entity.pdbx_description
1 polymer ?
#
loop_
_entity_poly.entity_id
_entity_poly.type
_entity_poly.pdbx_seq_one_letter_code
_entity_poly.pdbx_strand_id
1 'polypeptide(L)' 'MFGMWYLGIAIAQKIAATLGGQIEYVKQNYGLSTFFLIFAVIAAGAGILVILLHPMIKKLMHGVK' A
#
# COMPACT_ATOMS: atom_id res chain seq x y z
N MET A 1 15.89 9.50 10.88
CA MET A 1 14.84 9.50 9.83
C MET A 1 14.85 8.23 8.99
N PHE A 2 16.02 7.79 8.50
CA PHE A 2 16.15 6.61 7.63
C PHE A 2 15.65 5.28 8.22
N GLY A 3 15.86 5.00 9.53
CA GLY A 3 15.44 3.72 10.13
C GLY A 3 13.92 3.48 10.08
N MET A 4 13.11 4.48 10.44
CA MET A 4 11.64 4.41 10.33
C MET A 4 11.18 4.26 8.87
N TRP A 5 11.87 4.93 7.94
CA TRP A 5 11.58 4.85 6.50
C TRP A 5 11.87 3.43 5.95
N TYR A 6 13.01 2.84 6.30
CA TYR A 6 13.34 1.47 5.91
C TYR A 6 12.42 0.42 6.54
N LEU A 7 11.95 0.64 7.78
CA LEU A 7 10.93 -0.21 8.40
C LEU A 7 9.62 -0.20 7.60
N GLY A 8 9.18 0.98 7.15
CA GLY A 8 8.02 1.11 6.27
C GLY A 8 8.20 0.34 4.96
N ILE A 9 9.37 0.44 4.32
CA ILE A 9 9.69 -0.29 3.09
C ILE A 9 9.72 -1.80 3.32
N ALA A 10 10.33 -2.26 4.41
CA ALA A 10 10.38 -3.69 4.74
C ALA A 10 8.98 -4.27 4.95
N ILE A 11 8.09 -3.53 5.62
CA ILE A 11 6.69 -3.92 5.78
C ILE A 11 5.98 -3.98 4.42
N ALA A 12 6.15 -2.96 3.58
CA ALA A 12 5.55 -2.92 2.25
C ALA A 12 6.01 -4.09 1.36
N GLN A 13 7.31 -4.42 1.38
CA GLN A 13 7.86 -5.56 0.64
C GLN A 13 7.35 -6.89 1.16
N LYS A 14 7.20 -7.06 2.48
CA LYS A 14 6.61 -8.27 3.05
C LYS A 14 5.17 -8.46 2.58
N ILE A 15 4.36 -7.40 2.59
CA ILE A 15 2.97 -7.42 2.11
C ILE A 15 2.93 -7.77 0.62
N ALA A 16 3.79 -7.14 -0.18
CA ALA A 16 3.90 -7.41 -1.62
C ALA A 16 4.30 -8.87 -1.92
N ALA A 17 5.24 -9.43 -1.15
CA ALA A 17 5.67 -10.82 -1.31
C ALA A 17 4.55 -11.81 -0.96
N THR A 18 3.78 -11.56 0.10
CA THR A 18 2.64 -12.41 0.46
C THR A 18 1.52 -12.34 -0.58
N LEU A 19 1.17 -11.13 -1.06
CA LEU A 19 0.18 -10.96 -2.12
C LEU A 19 0.64 -11.55 -3.45
N GLY A 20 1.92 -11.38 -3.80
CA GLY A 20 2.52 -11.96 -4.99
C GLY A 20 2.54 -13.49 -4.95
N GLY A 21 2.82 -14.08 -3.79
CA GLY A 21 2.76 -15.54 -3.60
C GLY A 21 1.35 -16.14 -3.71
N GLN A 22 0.30 -15.31 -3.59
CA GLN A 22 -1.10 -15.73 -3.76
C GLN A 22 -1.60 -15.57 -5.21
N ILE A 23 -0.76 -15.12 -6.15
CA ILE A 23 -1.10 -14.95 -7.56
C ILE A 23 -1.67 -16.25 -8.16
N GLU A 24 -1.01 -17.39 -7.94
CA GLU A 24 -1.46 -18.69 -8.47
C GLU A 24 -2.89 -19.01 -8.03
N TYR A 25 -3.23 -18.79 -6.76
CA TYR A 25 -4.55 -19.07 -6.20
C TYR A 25 -5.63 -18.16 -6.79
N VAL A 26 -5.36 -16.86 -6.88
CA VAL A 26 -6.30 -15.89 -7.45
C VAL A 26 -6.47 -16.12 -8.95
N LYS A 27 -5.39 -16.42 -9.66
CA LYS A 27 -5.40 -16.72 -11.10
C LYS A 27 -6.24 -17.95 -11.41
N GLN A 28 -6.10 -19.04 -10.64
CA GLN A 28 -6.85 -20.27 -10.88
C GLN A 28 -8.36 -20.12 -10.62
N ASN A 29 -8.76 -19.33 -9.62
CA ASN A 29 -10.17 -19.20 -9.24
C ASN A 29 -10.88 -18.02 -9.91
N TYR A 30 -10.17 -16.92 -10.19
CA TYR A 30 -10.74 -15.64 -10.63
C TYR A 30 -10.05 -15.03 -11.86
N GLY A 31 -9.01 -15.68 -12.40
CA GLY A 31 -8.26 -15.20 -13.57
C GLY A 31 -7.24 -14.10 -13.26
N LEU A 32 -6.33 -13.89 -14.22
CA LEU A 32 -5.21 -12.95 -14.08
C LEU A 32 -5.67 -11.48 -14.03
N SER A 33 -6.77 -11.14 -14.73
CA SER A 33 -7.33 -9.78 -14.76
C SER A 33 -7.79 -9.32 -13.37
N THR A 34 -8.44 -10.22 -12.61
CA THR A 34 -8.89 -9.95 -11.25
C THR A 34 -7.74 -9.66 -10.31
N PHE A 35 -6.60 -10.34 -10.46
CA PHE A 35 -5.40 -10.07 -9.68
C PHE A 35 -4.89 -8.63 -9.88
N PHE A 36 -4.82 -8.16 -11.13
CA PHE A 36 -4.41 -6.78 -11.42
C PHE A 36 -5.44 -5.75 -10.93
N LEU A 37 -6.74 -6.06 -11.01
CA LEU A 37 -7.78 -5.20 -10.45
C LEU A 37 -7.67 -5.07 -8.92
N ILE A 38 -7.38 -6.16 -8.21
CA ILE A 38 -7.12 -6.12 -6.77
C ILE A 38 -5.92 -5.22 -6.47
N PHE A 39 -4.82 -5.36 -7.21
CA PHE A 39 -3.65 -4.48 -7.09
C PHE A 39 -3.99 -3.01 -7.35
N ALA A 40 -4.76 -2.73 -8.40
CA ALA A 40 -5.19 -1.37 -8.74
C ALA A 40 -6.07 -0.75 -7.64
N VAL A 41 -7.01 -1.52 -7.07
CA VAL A 41 -7.87 -1.07 -5.97
C VAL A 41 -7.06 -0.80 -4.70
N ILE A 42 -6.09 -1.67 -4.37
CA ILE A 42 -5.20 -1.47 -3.21
C ILE A 42 -4.38 -0.18 -3.40
N ALA A 43 -3.78 0.02 -4.57
CA ALA A 43 -2.99 1.22 -4.86
C ALA A 43 -3.83 2.50 -4.81
N ALA A 44 -5.01 2.49 -5.45
CA ALA A 44 -5.94 3.61 -5.42
C ALA A 44 -6.42 3.91 -4.00
N GLY A 45 -6.80 2.88 -3.24
CA GLY A 45 -7.21 3.01 -1.85
C GLY A 45 -6.12 3.60 -0.96
N ALA A 46 -4.88 3.12 -1.08
CA ALA A 46 -3.73 3.66 -0.35
C ALA A 46 -3.48 5.13 -0.70
N GLY A 47 -3.56 5.52 -1.98
CA GLY A 47 -3.44 6.90 -2.42
C GLY A 47 -4.51 7.82 -1.82
N ILE A 48 -5.78 7.38 -1.85
CA ILE A 48 -6.90 8.11 -1.23
C ILE A 48 -6.68 8.25 0.28
N LEU A 49 -6.23 7.19 0.95
CA LEU A 49 -5.99 7.17 2.38
C LEU A 49 -4.90 8.19 2.78
N VAL A 50 -3.84 8.31 1.99
CA VAL A 50 -2.79 9.33 2.18
C VAL A 50 -3.35 10.75 1.99
N ILE A 51 -4.19 10.97 0.97
CA ILE A 51 -4.84 12.28 0.74
C ILE A 51 -5.75 12.65 1.92
N LEU A 52 -6.50 11.70 2.47
CA LEU A 52 -7.36 11.93 3.64
C LEU A 52 -6.55 12.18 4.92
N LEU A 53 -5.40 11.51 5.08
CA LEU A 53 -4.50 11.71 6.21
C LEU A 53 -3.68 13.01 6.10
N HIS A 54 -3.52 13.57 4.90
CA HIS A 54 -2.77 14.80 4.66
C HIS A 54 -3.12 15.96 5.61
N PRO A 55 -4.40 16.37 5.81
CA PRO A 55 -4.73 17.44 6.77
C PRO A 55 -4.39 17.07 8.22
N MET A 56 -4.51 15.80 8.61
CA MET A 56 -4.20 15.33 9.96
C MET A 56 -2.69 15.35 10.21
N ILE A 57 -1.90 14.84 9.25
CA ILE A 57 -0.43 14.87 9.29
C ILE A 57 0.05 16.32 9.36
N LYS A 58 -0.51 17.21 8.54
CA LYS A 58 -0.17 18.64 8.55
C LYS A 58 -0.48 19.31 9.90
N LYS A 59 -1.57 18.92 10.57
CA LYS A 59 -1.91 19.40 11.91
C LYS A 59 -0.93 18.88 12.99
N LEU A 60 -0.49 17.63 12.86
CA LEU A 60 0.48 17.00 13.77
C LEU A 60 1.91 17.55 13.60
N MET A 61 2.26 18.04 12.40
CA MET A 61 3.56 18.63 12.09
C MET A 61 3.73 20.09 12.57
N HIS A 62 2.94 20.54 13.56
CA HIS A 62 2.96 21.86 14.22
C HIS A 62 3.92 22.89 13.58
N GLY A 63 3.46 23.53 12.50
CA GLY A 63 4.09 24.74 11.97
C GLY A 63 5.39 24.55 11.18
N VAL A 64 5.80 23.32 10.80
CA VAL A 64 6.87 23.16 9.81
C VAL A 64 6.36 23.67 8.46
N LYS A 65 6.79 24.87 8.07
CA LYS A 65 6.53 25.50 6.76
C LYS A 65 7.37 24.85 5.67
#